data_AF-A0A7H0LIZ4-F1
#
_entry.id   AF-A0A7H0LIZ4-F1
#
_cell.length_a   1.000
_cell.length_b   1.000
_cell.length_c   1.000
_cell.angle_alpha   90.00
_cell.angle_beta   90.00
_cell.angle_gamma   90.00
#
_symmetry.space_group_name_H-M   'P 1'
#
loop_
_entity.id
_entity.type
_entity.pdbx_description
1 polymer ?
#
loop_
_entity_poly.entity_id
_entity_poly.type
_entity_poly.pdbx_seq_one_letter_code
_entity_poly.pdbx_strand_id
1 'polypeptide(L)'
;MSTDYDIANPGAAELFESLRAFGYDLPTALADIIDNSITAEAKNIWIDMQWDGRASRILIRDDGKGMTEDALRQAMKPGSLSPLADRAANDLGRFGLGMKTASISQCRCLTVLSKTAKSEPALRRWDLDYIAGTGTGEWRLLRSMDLLSSADRALLAAQKSGTILFWDRLDVLVGGADVDDEVAQKHFRERAEAAKRHLAMVFHRFLKGRGAITLHMNGRALEPWDPFLEDVQFTEPLSGETLIADGQRAEIKPFILPHHSRISPEQHQTAAGPKGWNAHQGFYIYRNRRLLVAGDWLGLGMQKEEHFKLARIRIDLPNSADLLWQIDVKKSRARPPAALRQDLLRIARAARNRASSIYRHRGKVIQRQLGDKEAFLWTHLTKHGKSFYKINRDHPLVRKVLEAADDRAPLRALFSLIEQTIPAPLIVINNAETPDAFGQPFEGAEAELRKAMEAVFDAMVDAGRDRVEAARALLLMEPFNNHPDVVTAFLEEVARKASPKAK
;
A
#
# COMPACT_ATOMS: atom_id res chain seq x y z
N MET A 1 58.41 9.03 -12.45
CA MET A 1 57.84 9.28 -13.79
C MET A 1 56.58 10.10 -13.55
N SER A 2 56.47 11.30 -14.14
CA SER A 2 55.21 12.04 -14.16
C SER A 2 54.24 11.22 -14.99
N THR A 3 53.16 10.74 -14.38
CA THR A 3 52.09 10.08 -15.12
C THR A 3 51.49 11.11 -16.08
N ASP A 4 51.49 10.80 -17.36
CA ASP A 4 50.79 11.61 -18.36
C ASP A 4 49.29 11.32 -18.24
N TYR A 5 48.46 12.36 -18.18
CA TYR A 5 47.02 12.22 -18.01
C TYR A 5 46.25 13.31 -18.75
N ASP A 6 45.12 12.91 -19.34
CA ASP A 6 44.13 13.83 -19.88
C ASP A 6 43.06 14.16 -18.83
N ILE A 7 42.66 15.43 -18.76
CA ILE A 7 41.52 15.84 -17.94
C ILE A 7 40.23 15.56 -18.74
N ALA A 8 39.56 14.46 -18.43
CA ALA A 8 38.32 14.03 -19.07
C ALA A 8 37.06 14.40 -18.26
N ASN A 9 36.89 15.69 -17.94
CA ASN A 9 35.69 16.15 -17.24
C ASN A 9 34.45 16.02 -18.14
N PRO A 10 33.32 15.49 -17.64
CA PRO A 10 32.11 15.40 -18.44
C PRO A 10 31.54 16.81 -18.70
N GLY A 11 31.04 17.00 -19.92
CA GLY A 11 30.27 18.20 -20.28
C GLY A 11 29.01 18.31 -19.41
N ALA A 12 28.73 19.53 -18.95
CA ALA A 12 27.66 19.76 -17.98
C ALA A 12 26.26 19.44 -18.55
N ALA A 13 25.99 19.83 -19.79
CA ALA A 13 24.72 19.57 -20.45
C ALA A 13 24.49 18.07 -20.66
N GLU A 14 25.49 17.36 -21.22
CA GLU A 14 25.44 15.94 -21.52
C GLU A 14 25.27 15.10 -20.26
N LEU A 15 25.97 15.45 -19.18
CA LEU A 15 25.81 14.75 -17.91
C LEU A 15 24.42 15.01 -17.32
N PHE A 16 23.91 16.25 -17.35
CA PHE A 16 22.57 16.51 -16.85
C PHE A 16 21.49 15.79 -17.65
N GLU A 17 21.55 15.79 -18.98
CA GLU A 17 20.61 15.03 -19.83
C GLU A 17 20.68 13.52 -19.54
N SER A 18 21.89 12.99 -19.33
CA SER A 18 22.07 11.58 -18.89
C SER A 18 21.45 11.32 -17.52
N LEU A 19 21.62 12.23 -16.56
CA LEU A 19 21.06 12.12 -15.21
C LEU A 19 19.53 12.22 -15.19
N ARG A 20 18.92 12.97 -16.11
CA ARG A 20 17.45 13.05 -16.26
C ARG A 20 16.85 11.70 -16.64
N ALA A 21 17.55 10.91 -17.45
CA ALA A 21 17.10 9.61 -17.89
C ALA A 21 17.08 8.53 -16.78
N PHE A 22 17.55 8.82 -15.56
CA PHE A 22 17.58 7.84 -14.46
C PHE A 22 16.20 7.42 -13.96
N GLY A 23 15.10 7.99 -14.47
CA GLY A 23 13.75 7.42 -14.35
C GLY A 23 13.12 7.60 -12.96
N TYR A 24 13.28 8.78 -12.37
CA TYR A 24 12.48 9.20 -11.23
C TYR A 24 11.06 9.51 -11.69
N ASP A 25 10.06 9.01 -10.98
CA ASP A 25 8.70 9.54 -11.09
C ASP A 25 8.52 10.74 -10.14
N LEU A 26 7.51 11.56 -10.42
CA LEU A 26 7.21 12.76 -9.63
C LEU A 26 7.08 12.46 -8.13
N PRO A 27 6.33 11.43 -7.68
CA PRO A 27 6.22 11.10 -6.27
C PRO A 27 7.56 10.79 -5.59
N THR A 28 8.41 9.97 -6.21
CA THR A 28 9.72 9.62 -5.65
C THR A 28 10.65 10.82 -5.64
N ALA A 29 10.61 11.65 -6.68
CA ALA A 29 11.41 12.88 -6.76
C ALA A 29 11.05 13.85 -5.63
N LEU A 30 9.76 14.10 -5.40
CA LEU A 30 9.28 14.94 -4.29
C LEU A 30 9.69 14.36 -2.94
N ALA A 31 9.59 13.03 -2.77
CA ALA A 31 9.99 12.37 -1.52
C ALA A 31 11.48 12.57 -1.22
N ASP A 32 12.35 12.53 -2.24
CA ASP A 32 13.78 12.81 -2.07
C ASP A 32 14.07 14.26 -1.65
N ILE A 33 13.23 15.23 -2.05
CA ILE A 33 13.35 16.62 -1.57
C ILE A 33 12.92 16.72 -0.11
N ILE A 34 11.78 16.13 0.24
CA ILE A 34 11.22 16.16 1.60
C ILE A 34 12.16 15.50 2.61
N ASP A 35 12.85 14.43 2.22
CA ASP A 35 13.90 13.81 3.04
C ASP A 35 14.95 14.87 3.49
N ASN A 36 15.34 15.80 2.61
CA ASN A 36 16.30 16.86 2.97
C ASN A 36 15.69 17.89 3.92
N SER A 37 14.42 18.25 3.72
CA SER A 37 13.71 19.17 4.64
C SER A 37 13.58 18.56 6.04
N ILE A 38 13.31 17.25 6.14
CA ILE A 38 13.29 16.53 7.43
C ILE A 38 14.70 16.49 8.06
N THR A 39 15.74 16.19 7.29
CA THR A 39 17.14 16.25 7.76
C THR A 39 17.52 17.66 8.21
N ALA A 40 16.97 18.71 7.58
CA ALA A 40 17.14 20.10 7.96
C ALA A 40 16.27 20.52 9.18
N GLU A 41 15.59 19.56 9.81
CA GLU A 41 14.74 19.72 11.00
C GLU A 41 13.51 20.62 10.79
N ALA A 42 13.00 20.68 9.56
CA ALA A 42 11.76 21.38 9.26
C ALA A 42 10.58 20.79 10.05
N LYS A 43 9.68 21.67 10.49
CA LYS A 43 8.39 21.33 11.10
C LYS A 43 7.25 21.43 10.12
N ASN A 44 7.36 22.35 9.17
CA ASN A 44 6.38 22.58 8.14
C ASN A 44 7.05 22.52 6.77
N ILE A 45 6.45 21.76 5.87
CA ILE A 45 6.91 21.60 4.50
C ILE A 45 5.71 21.84 3.59
N TRP A 46 5.86 22.70 2.60
CA TRP A 46 4.81 23.08 1.65
C TRP A 46 5.22 22.70 0.23
N ILE A 47 4.30 22.06 -0.48
CA ILE A 47 4.44 21.72 -1.89
C ILE A 47 3.30 22.39 -2.64
N ASP A 48 3.63 23.32 -3.52
CA ASP A 48 2.65 24.03 -4.35
C ASP A 48 2.90 23.68 -5.81
N MET A 49 1.99 22.89 -6.39
CA MET A 49 1.96 22.54 -7.79
C MET A 49 1.05 23.51 -8.54
N GLN A 50 1.64 24.40 -9.33
CA GLN A 50 0.94 25.48 -10.01
C GLN A 50 0.81 25.16 -11.50
N TRP A 51 -0.45 25.07 -11.97
CA TRP A 51 -0.76 24.93 -13.38
C TRP A 51 -0.78 26.28 -14.08
N ASP A 52 -0.03 26.39 -15.16
CA ASP A 52 0.02 27.56 -16.06
C ASP A 52 0.54 27.15 -17.45
N GLY A 53 -0.01 26.07 -18.03
CA GLY A 53 0.48 25.49 -19.28
C GLY A 53 1.99 25.22 -19.23
N ARG A 54 2.74 25.56 -20.27
CA ARG A 54 4.21 25.43 -20.32
C ARG A 54 4.96 26.16 -19.18
N ALA A 55 4.35 27.17 -18.56
CA ALA A 55 4.92 27.94 -17.45
C ALA A 55 4.59 27.33 -16.07
N SER A 56 3.88 26.18 -16.04
CA SER A 56 3.62 25.42 -14.83
C SER A 56 4.90 25.15 -14.04
N ARG A 57 4.78 25.16 -12.72
CA ARG A 57 5.92 25.04 -11.80
C ARG A 57 5.54 24.29 -10.53
N ILE A 58 6.56 23.76 -9.85
CA ILE A 58 6.42 23.15 -8.53
C ILE A 58 7.34 23.87 -7.55
N LEU A 59 6.77 24.35 -6.45
CA LEU A 59 7.51 24.96 -5.36
C LEU A 59 7.54 23.99 -4.18
N ILE A 60 8.73 23.78 -3.61
CA ILE A 60 8.89 23.04 -2.36
C ILE A 60 9.57 23.96 -1.35
N ARG A 61 8.86 24.33 -0.29
CA ARG A 61 9.34 25.21 0.79
C ARG A 61 9.40 24.47 2.11
N ASP A 62 10.41 24.73 2.91
CA ASP A 62 10.49 24.28 4.29
C ASP A 62 10.89 25.40 5.25
N ASP A 63 10.61 25.21 6.55
CA ASP A 63 11.02 26.09 7.65
C ASP A 63 12.22 25.54 8.44
N GLY A 64 13.04 24.70 7.81
CA GLY A 64 14.22 24.11 8.43
C GLY A 64 15.35 25.12 8.69
N LYS A 65 16.53 24.59 9.02
CA LYS A 65 17.73 25.40 9.35
C LYS A 65 18.24 26.27 8.19
N GLY A 66 17.91 25.92 6.95
CA GLY A 66 18.44 26.56 5.74
C GLY A 66 19.96 26.44 5.60
N MET A 67 20.53 27.19 4.66
CA MET A 67 21.94 27.16 4.31
C MET A 67 22.51 28.56 4.17
N THR A 68 23.81 28.72 4.47
CA THR A 68 24.58 29.92 4.11
C THR A 68 24.91 29.89 2.61
N GLU A 69 25.39 31.01 2.06
CA GLU A 69 25.77 31.06 0.64
C GLU A 69 26.81 29.99 0.26
N ASP A 70 27.84 29.81 1.08
CA ASP A 70 28.87 28.81 0.83
C ASP A 70 28.33 27.39 0.93
N ALA A 71 27.50 27.11 1.95
CA ALA A 71 26.87 25.81 2.10
C ALA A 71 25.94 25.49 0.92
N LEU A 72 25.14 26.45 0.46
CA LEU A 72 24.29 26.30 -0.70
C LEU A 72 25.10 26.07 -1.99
N ARG A 73 26.19 26.83 -2.19
CA ARG A 73 27.10 26.62 -3.33
C ARG A 73 27.66 25.20 -3.34
N GLN A 74 28.11 24.68 -2.19
CA GLN A 74 28.62 23.31 -2.11
C GLN A 74 27.52 22.27 -2.27
N ALA A 75 26.35 22.49 -1.67
CA ALA A 75 25.19 21.61 -1.81
C ALA A 75 24.77 21.47 -3.28
N MET A 76 24.85 22.55 -4.07
CA MET A 76 24.46 22.54 -5.47
C MET A 76 25.48 21.95 -6.44
N LYS A 77 26.72 21.70 -6.01
CA LYS A 77 27.71 20.99 -6.84
C LYS A 77 27.31 19.51 -6.99
N PRO A 78 27.31 18.95 -8.21
CA PRO A 78 27.14 17.51 -8.41
C PRO A 78 28.23 16.72 -7.67
N GLY A 79 27.86 15.58 -7.07
CA GLY A 79 28.82 14.70 -6.40
C GLY A 79 29.50 15.27 -5.15
N SER A 80 28.98 16.34 -4.56
CA SER A 80 29.64 17.04 -3.44
C SER A 80 29.74 16.27 -2.12
N LEU A 81 29.08 15.11 -2.00
CA LEU A 81 29.13 14.26 -0.81
C LEU A 81 29.50 12.83 -1.20
N SER A 82 30.62 12.34 -0.66
CA SER A 82 31.04 10.95 -0.85
C SER A 82 30.02 9.99 -0.20
N PRO A 83 29.61 8.91 -0.89
CA PRO A 83 28.81 7.83 -0.30
C PRO A 83 29.51 7.07 0.84
N LEU A 84 30.82 7.30 1.01
CA LEU A 84 31.68 6.67 2.01
C LEU A 84 31.92 7.57 3.24
N ALA A 85 31.42 8.80 3.26
CA ALA A 85 31.56 9.68 4.42
C ALA A 85 30.61 9.24 5.56
N ASP A 86 31.10 9.30 6.80
CA ASP A 86 30.29 9.06 8.00
C ASP A 86 29.11 10.03 8.06
N ARG A 87 27.91 9.49 8.33
CA ARG A 87 26.66 10.25 8.34
C ARG A 87 26.00 10.19 9.71
N ALA A 88 25.25 11.25 10.05
CA ALA A 88 24.44 11.24 11.26
C ALA A 88 23.42 10.10 11.21
N ALA A 89 23.13 9.49 12.36
CA ALA A 89 22.25 8.32 12.46
C ALA A 89 20.82 8.58 11.95
N ASN A 90 20.39 9.85 11.90
CA ASN A 90 19.09 10.28 11.42
C ASN A 90 19.06 10.73 9.94
N ASP A 91 20.19 10.69 9.22
CA ASP A 91 20.21 11.14 7.82
C ASP A 91 19.41 10.21 6.91
N LEU A 92 18.49 10.81 6.14
CA LEU A 92 17.65 10.15 5.15
C LEU A 92 18.28 10.12 3.74
N GLY A 93 19.39 10.82 3.52
CA GLY A 93 20.21 10.74 2.29
C GLY A 93 21.45 9.86 2.42
N ARG A 94 21.96 9.34 1.30
CA ARG A 94 23.27 8.61 1.25
C ARG A 94 24.16 9.01 0.07
N PHE A 95 23.58 9.23 -1.11
CA PHE A 95 24.35 9.31 -2.35
C PHE A 95 24.78 10.73 -2.75
N GLY A 96 24.39 11.77 -2.01
CA GLY A 96 24.77 13.18 -2.31
C GLY A 96 24.16 13.78 -3.59
N LEU A 97 23.58 12.93 -4.45
CA LEU A 97 22.99 13.28 -5.73
C LEU A 97 21.47 13.47 -5.69
N GLY A 98 20.78 12.82 -4.73
CA GLY A 98 19.32 12.65 -4.68
C GLY A 98 18.52 13.92 -5.02
N MET A 99 18.74 15.02 -4.29
CA MET A 99 18.01 16.28 -4.54
C MET A 99 18.19 16.81 -5.98
N LYS A 100 19.41 16.77 -6.51
CA LYS A 100 19.73 17.37 -7.82
C LYS A 100 19.19 16.49 -8.93
N THR A 101 19.46 15.19 -8.86
CA THR A 101 18.99 14.20 -9.85
C THR A 101 17.48 14.09 -9.85
N ALA A 102 16.85 14.08 -8.67
CA ALA A 102 15.39 14.12 -8.54
C ALA A 102 14.83 15.39 -9.18
N SER A 103 15.38 16.56 -8.86
CA SER A 103 14.88 17.84 -9.40
C SER A 103 15.00 17.93 -10.91
N ILE A 104 16.20 17.72 -11.47
CA ILE A 104 16.41 17.84 -12.91
C ILE A 104 15.61 16.80 -13.69
N SER A 105 15.32 15.62 -13.12
CA SER A 105 14.45 14.64 -13.79
C SER A 105 13.01 15.12 -14.00
N GLN A 106 12.57 16.13 -13.22
CA GLN A 106 11.22 16.68 -13.29
C GLN A 106 11.15 18.07 -13.93
N CYS A 107 12.27 18.79 -14.05
CA CYS A 107 12.29 20.17 -14.54
C CYS A 107 13.59 20.52 -15.29
N ARG A 108 13.53 21.46 -16.24
CA ARG A 108 14.73 21.99 -16.92
C ARG A 108 15.37 23.16 -16.18
N CYS A 109 14.70 23.71 -15.17
CA CYS A 109 15.21 24.80 -14.34
C CYS A 109 15.02 24.48 -12.86
N LEU A 110 16.12 24.25 -12.15
CA LEU A 110 16.12 24.11 -10.69
C LEU A 110 16.70 25.38 -10.07
N THR A 111 15.88 26.11 -9.31
CA THR A 111 16.33 27.22 -8.48
C THR A 111 16.25 26.83 -7.01
N VAL A 112 17.27 27.14 -6.23
CA VAL A 112 17.26 26.98 -4.78
C VAL A 112 17.54 28.32 -4.14
N LEU A 113 16.63 28.76 -3.28
CA LEU A 113 16.75 29.94 -2.44
C LEU A 113 16.80 29.49 -0.98
N SER A 114 17.83 29.87 -0.22
CA SER A 114 17.98 29.41 1.16
C SER A 114 18.57 30.49 2.05
N LYS A 115 18.20 30.47 3.33
CA LYS A 115 18.83 31.29 4.36
C LYS A 115 18.82 30.60 5.71
N THR A 116 19.89 30.79 6.48
CA THR A 116 19.89 30.50 7.91
C THR A 116 19.28 31.65 8.69
N ALA A 117 19.04 31.46 9.99
CA ALA A 117 18.56 32.52 10.88
C ALA A 117 19.53 33.71 11.03
N LYS A 118 20.77 33.58 10.57
CA LYS A 118 21.84 34.58 10.72
C LYS A 118 22.48 35.01 9.40
N SER A 119 21.96 34.56 8.26
CA SER A 119 22.54 34.84 6.95
C SER A 119 21.52 35.49 6.03
N GLU A 120 22.02 36.33 5.13
CA GLU A 120 21.21 36.80 4.01
C GLU A 120 20.77 35.65 3.10
N PRO A 121 19.63 35.79 2.39
CA PRO A 121 19.20 34.83 1.39
C PRO A 121 20.23 34.67 0.27
N ALA A 122 20.56 33.42 -0.05
CA ALA A 122 21.40 33.07 -1.17
C ALA A 122 20.62 32.24 -2.19
N LEU A 123 20.90 32.48 -3.48
CA LEU A 123 20.29 31.77 -4.60
C LEU A 123 21.33 30.99 -5.39
N ARG A 124 20.98 29.79 -5.82
CA ARG A 124 21.70 29.03 -6.84
C ARG A 124 20.73 28.41 -7.83
N ARG A 125 20.99 28.55 -9.14
CA ARG A 125 20.14 27.98 -10.21
C ARG A 125 20.94 27.13 -11.18
N TRP A 126 20.44 25.93 -11.44
CA TRP A 126 20.80 25.10 -12.58
C TRP A 126 19.76 25.30 -13.68
N ASP A 127 20.18 25.94 -14.77
CA ASP A 127 19.38 26.16 -15.96
C ASP A 127 19.99 25.37 -17.13
N LEU A 128 19.36 24.26 -17.50
CA LEU A 128 19.91 23.34 -18.50
C LEU A 128 19.91 23.96 -19.90
N ASP A 129 18.91 24.76 -20.24
CA ASP A 129 18.84 25.43 -21.55
C ASP A 129 19.92 26.51 -21.67
N TYR A 130 20.17 27.25 -20.59
CA TYR A 130 21.27 28.20 -20.53
C TYR A 130 22.62 27.50 -20.73
N ILE A 131 22.88 26.42 -20.00
CA ILE A 131 24.15 25.68 -20.08
C ILE A 131 24.35 25.08 -21.46
N ALA A 132 23.32 24.46 -22.05
CA ALA A 132 23.39 23.91 -23.41
C ALA A 132 23.64 25.03 -24.44
N GLY A 133 22.99 26.19 -24.28
CA GLY A 133 23.13 27.33 -25.18
C GLY A 133 24.51 28.00 -25.17
N THR A 134 25.35 27.79 -24.13
CA THR A 134 26.70 28.38 -24.13
C THR A 134 27.66 27.65 -25.08
N GLY A 135 27.40 26.38 -25.39
CA GLY A 135 28.28 25.54 -26.22
C GLY A 135 29.67 25.28 -25.62
N THR A 136 29.91 25.62 -24.35
CA THR A 136 31.24 25.50 -23.71
C THR A 136 31.46 24.19 -22.95
N GLY A 137 30.39 23.44 -22.67
CA GLY A 137 30.43 22.25 -21.81
C GLY A 137 30.66 22.54 -20.32
N GLU A 138 30.71 23.82 -19.93
CA GLU A 138 31.08 24.26 -18.58
C GLU A 138 29.93 24.14 -17.55
N TRP A 139 30.31 23.85 -16.31
CA TRP A 139 29.41 23.80 -15.16
C TRP A 139 29.10 25.21 -14.61
N ARG A 140 28.16 25.91 -15.25
CA ARG A 140 27.77 27.29 -14.89
C ARG A 140 26.57 27.35 -13.94
N LEU A 141 26.84 27.53 -12.64
CA LEU A 141 25.82 27.69 -11.60
C LEU A 141 25.45 29.17 -11.41
N LEU A 142 24.21 29.54 -11.75
CA LEU A 142 23.73 30.92 -11.66
C LEU A 142 23.46 31.33 -10.20
N ARG A 143 23.62 32.62 -9.88
CA ARG A 143 23.54 33.13 -8.49
C ARG A 143 22.77 34.45 -8.29
N SER A 144 22.21 35.04 -9.35
CA SER A 144 21.54 36.35 -9.25
C SER A 144 20.16 36.24 -8.62
N MET A 145 19.85 37.13 -7.67
CA MET A 145 18.52 37.24 -7.06
C MET A 145 17.45 37.79 -8.02
N ASP A 146 17.84 38.38 -9.14
CA ASP A 146 16.91 38.89 -10.16
C ASP A 146 16.30 37.78 -11.03
N LEU A 147 16.79 36.55 -10.86
CA LEU A 147 16.21 35.34 -11.49
C LEU A 147 14.88 34.92 -10.85
N LEU A 148 14.48 35.55 -9.74
CA LEU A 148 13.22 35.33 -9.04
C LEU A 148 12.40 36.63 -8.95
N SER A 149 11.08 36.48 -8.97
CA SER A 149 10.16 37.60 -8.77
C SER A 149 10.26 38.17 -7.34
N SER A 150 9.73 39.38 -7.12
CA SER A 150 9.58 39.93 -5.77
C SER A 150 8.71 39.04 -4.88
N ALA A 151 7.63 38.45 -5.44
CA ALA A 151 6.76 37.53 -4.74
C ALA A 151 7.49 36.25 -4.30
N ASP A 152 8.28 35.62 -5.18
CA ASP A 152 9.08 34.43 -4.85
C ASP A 152 10.08 34.72 -3.73
N ARG A 153 10.75 35.88 -3.78
CA ARG A 153 11.71 36.30 -2.75
C ARG A 153 11.02 36.55 -1.41
N ALA A 154 9.80 37.10 -1.44
CA ALA A 154 9.01 37.38 -0.23
C ALA A 154 8.63 36.10 0.55
N LEU A 155 8.46 34.96 -0.15
CA LEU A 155 8.11 33.69 0.49
C LEU A 155 9.12 33.25 1.55
N LEU A 156 10.43 33.43 1.29
CA LEU A 156 11.50 33.13 2.26
C LEU A 156 11.79 34.31 3.19
N ALA A 157 11.57 35.55 2.73
CA ALA A 157 11.74 36.74 3.56
C ALA A 157 10.86 36.66 4.83
N ALA A 158 9.64 36.13 4.71
CA ALA A 158 8.71 35.93 5.80
C ALA A 158 9.12 34.86 6.83
N GLN A 159 10.09 34.00 6.51
CA GLN A 159 10.57 32.94 7.43
C GLN A 159 11.83 33.38 8.19
N LYS A 160 12.06 32.84 9.39
CA LYS A 160 13.32 33.06 10.12
C LYS A 160 14.50 32.37 9.43
N SER A 161 14.29 31.13 8.99
CA SER A 161 15.20 30.31 8.21
C SER A 161 14.39 29.36 7.34
N GLY A 162 15.03 28.76 6.34
CA GLY A 162 14.38 27.77 5.50
C GLY A 162 15.01 27.68 4.12
N THR A 163 14.41 26.84 3.29
CA THR A 163 14.80 26.64 1.90
C THR A 163 13.57 26.59 1.01
N ILE A 164 13.68 27.17 -0.18
CA ILE A 164 12.68 27.05 -1.26
C ILE A 164 13.37 26.50 -2.49
N LEU A 165 12.81 25.42 -3.04
CA LEU A 165 13.14 24.89 -4.35
C LEU A 165 12.04 25.29 -5.32
N PHE A 166 12.46 25.73 -6.50
CA PHE A 166 11.58 26.02 -7.62
C PHE A 166 11.96 25.09 -8.76
N TRP A 167 10.99 24.32 -9.21
CA TRP A 167 11.05 23.50 -10.41
C TRP A 167 10.24 24.20 -11.50
N ASP A 168 10.94 24.85 -12.42
CA ASP A 168 10.33 25.56 -13.55
C ASP A 168 10.63 24.81 -14.87
N ARG A 169 9.77 24.99 -15.89
CA ARG A 169 9.82 24.25 -17.17
C ARG A 169 9.72 22.74 -16.93
N LEU A 170 8.54 22.31 -16.51
CA LEU A 170 8.19 20.90 -16.22
C LEU A 170 7.93 20.12 -17.52
N ASP A 171 8.92 20.05 -18.40
CA ASP A 171 8.84 19.44 -19.73
C ASP A 171 8.34 17.99 -19.74
N VAL A 172 8.69 17.19 -18.73
CA VAL A 172 8.21 15.79 -18.61
C VAL A 172 6.75 15.71 -18.16
N LEU A 173 6.31 16.63 -17.30
CA LEU A 173 4.98 16.60 -16.70
C LEU A 173 3.92 17.33 -17.53
N VAL A 174 4.31 18.44 -18.15
CA VAL A 174 3.41 19.37 -18.86
C VAL A 174 3.79 19.53 -20.34
N GLY A 175 5.06 19.31 -20.69
CA GLY A 175 5.52 19.44 -22.08
C GLY A 175 5.28 20.85 -22.64
N GLY A 176 4.71 20.90 -23.85
CA GLY A 176 4.35 22.13 -24.54
C GLY A 176 2.89 22.56 -24.39
N ALA A 177 2.17 22.08 -23.36
CA ALA A 177 0.75 22.35 -23.21
C ALA A 177 0.42 23.84 -23.05
N ASP A 178 -0.70 24.26 -23.62
CA ASP A 178 -1.26 25.59 -23.39
C ASP A 178 -2.03 25.64 -22.06
N VAL A 179 -2.30 26.85 -21.56
CA VAL A 179 -2.96 27.07 -20.27
C VAL A 179 -4.37 26.46 -20.26
N ASP A 180 -5.07 26.51 -21.40
CA ASP A 180 -6.45 26.05 -21.59
C ASP A 180 -6.53 24.58 -22.04
N ASP A 181 -5.41 23.84 -22.08
CA ASP A 181 -5.40 22.41 -22.39
C ASP A 181 -5.97 21.60 -21.20
N GLU A 182 -7.26 21.29 -21.27
CA GLU A 182 -7.99 20.55 -20.23
C GLU A 182 -7.44 19.14 -19.99
N VAL A 183 -6.92 18.48 -21.04
CA VAL A 183 -6.40 17.11 -20.94
C VAL A 183 -5.07 17.12 -20.19
N ALA A 184 -4.16 18.02 -20.57
CA ALA A 184 -2.89 18.19 -19.88
C ALA A 184 -3.11 18.66 -18.43
N GLN A 185 -4.06 19.58 -18.20
CA GLN A 185 -4.41 20.02 -16.86
C GLN A 185 -4.98 18.88 -16.00
N LYS A 186 -5.84 18.02 -16.57
CA LYS A 186 -6.35 16.83 -15.88
C LYS A 186 -5.22 15.88 -15.48
N HIS A 187 -4.30 15.58 -16.41
CA HIS A 187 -3.14 14.73 -16.10
C HIS A 187 -2.23 15.34 -15.04
N PHE A 188 -2.02 16.65 -15.05
CA PHE A 188 -1.27 17.35 -14.01
C PHE A 188 -1.92 17.14 -12.63
N ARG A 189 -3.25 17.29 -12.52
CA ARG A 189 -4.00 17.04 -11.28
C ARG A 189 -3.93 15.57 -10.84
N GLU A 190 -4.04 14.62 -11.77
CA GLU A 190 -3.91 13.19 -11.47
C GLU A 190 -2.52 12.85 -10.89
N ARG A 191 -1.47 13.46 -11.45
CA ARG A 191 -0.09 13.31 -10.96
C ARG A 191 0.10 13.95 -9.58
N ALA A 192 -0.52 15.10 -9.34
CA ALA A 192 -0.54 15.73 -8.02
C ALA A 192 -1.21 14.84 -6.97
N GLU A 193 -2.37 14.24 -7.28
CA GLU A 193 -3.06 13.31 -6.37
C GLU A 193 -2.26 12.01 -6.15
N ALA A 194 -1.58 11.50 -7.18
CA ALA A 194 -0.69 10.35 -7.04
C ALA A 194 0.49 10.66 -6.11
N ALA A 195 1.12 11.83 -6.25
CA ALA A 195 2.17 12.30 -5.37
C ALA A 195 1.66 12.46 -3.93
N LYS A 196 0.51 13.11 -3.71
CA LYS A 196 -0.12 13.25 -2.40
C LYS A 196 -0.29 11.89 -1.69
N ARG A 197 -0.91 10.91 -2.35
CA ARG A 197 -1.12 9.57 -1.79
C ARG A 197 0.19 8.86 -1.47
N HIS A 198 1.20 8.99 -2.34
CA HIS A 198 2.51 8.41 -2.11
C HIS A 198 3.21 9.04 -0.90
N LEU A 199 3.22 10.36 -0.79
CA LEU A 199 3.85 11.08 0.31
C LEU A 199 3.18 10.77 1.65
N ALA A 200 1.84 10.73 1.68
CA ALA A 200 1.06 10.33 2.85
C ALA A 200 1.43 8.92 3.35
N MET A 201 1.64 7.98 2.43
CA MET A 201 2.08 6.62 2.74
C MET A 201 3.54 6.56 3.18
N VAL A 202 4.43 7.27 2.49
CA VAL A 202 5.87 7.14 2.68
C VAL A 202 6.34 7.79 3.97
N PHE A 203 5.75 8.94 4.31
CA PHE A 203 6.08 9.74 5.48
C PHE A 203 5.10 9.55 6.63
N HIS A 204 4.17 8.58 6.57
CA HIS A 204 3.09 8.43 7.54
C HIS A 204 3.56 8.47 9.02
N ARG A 205 4.71 7.85 9.31
CA ARG A 205 5.32 7.84 10.65
C ARG A 205 5.92 9.15 11.08
N PHE A 206 6.25 10.06 10.15
CA PHE A 206 6.69 11.42 10.46
C PHE A 206 5.53 12.39 10.64
N LEU A 207 4.37 12.08 10.04
CA LEU A 207 3.17 12.92 10.10
C LEU A 207 2.32 12.65 11.37
N LYS A 208 2.69 11.66 12.19
CA LYS A 208 1.95 11.27 13.39
C LYS A 208 2.84 11.16 14.62
N GLY A 209 2.24 11.41 15.79
CA GLY A 209 2.87 11.23 17.09
C GLY A 209 3.69 12.43 17.57
N ARG A 210 4.50 12.21 18.61
CA ARG A 210 5.29 13.29 19.22
C ARG A 210 6.35 13.80 18.26
N GLY A 211 6.38 15.12 18.05
CA GLY A 211 7.33 15.77 17.15
C GLY A 211 7.00 15.59 15.67
N ALA A 212 5.75 15.25 15.35
CA ALA A 212 5.28 15.16 13.98
C ALA A 212 5.55 16.44 13.18
N ILE A 213 5.83 16.27 11.89
CA ILE A 213 5.90 17.36 10.93
C ILE A 213 4.55 17.54 10.24
N THR A 214 4.30 18.71 9.69
CA THR A 214 3.14 18.98 8.84
C THR A 214 3.59 19.15 7.40
N LEU A 215 3.09 18.27 6.53
CA LEU A 215 3.32 18.33 5.09
C LEU A 215 2.05 18.86 4.42
N HIS A 216 2.17 19.98 3.73
CA HIS A 216 1.09 20.60 2.97
C HIS A 216 1.30 20.37 1.48
N MET A 217 0.24 20.05 0.76
CA MET A 217 0.24 20.01 -0.69
C MET A 217 -0.95 20.82 -1.23
N ASN A 218 -0.67 21.81 -2.06
CA ASN A 218 -1.65 22.75 -2.61
C ASN A 218 -2.54 23.36 -1.51
N GLY A 219 -1.91 23.81 -0.42
CA GLY A 219 -2.58 24.41 0.74
C GLY A 219 -3.26 23.44 1.72
N ARG A 220 -3.32 22.13 1.45
CA ARG A 220 -3.97 21.14 2.34
C ARG A 220 -2.95 20.26 3.05
N ALA A 221 -3.11 20.07 4.37
CA ALA A 221 -2.28 19.15 5.13
C ALA A 221 -2.53 17.70 4.69
N LEU A 222 -1.48 16.88 4.66
CA LEU A 222 -1.55 15.47 4.35
C LEU A 222 -1.92 14.65 5.58
N GLU A 223 -2.93 13.81 5.44
CA GLU A 223 -3.25 12.78 6.42
C GLU A 223 -2.33 11.57 6.24
N PRO A 224 -1.77 10.99 7.33
CA PRO A 224 -0.93 9.81 7.25
C PRO A 224 -1.72 8.60 6.78
N TRP A 225 -1.12 7.78 5.91
CA TRP A 225 -1.64 6.46 5.58
C TRP A 225 -0.83 5.37 6.29
N ASP A 226 -1.40 4.79 7.35
CA ASP A 226 -0.76 3.71 8.11
C ASP A 226 -1.10 2.33 7.49
N PRO A 227 -0.12 1.60 6.91
CA PRO A 227 -0.35 0.28 6.32
C PRO A 227 -0.67 -0.82 7.33
N PHE A 228 -0.45 -0.58 8.62
CA PHE A 228 -0.60 -1.59 9.67
C PHE A 228 -1.91 -1.46 10.46
N LEU A 229 -2.62 -0.34 10.32
CA LEU A 229 -3.85 -0.04 11.05
C LEU A 229 -3.68 -0.29 12.55
N GLU A 230 -2.57 0.19 13.13
CA GLU A 230 -2.19 -0.15 14.52
C GLU A 230 -3.22 0.35 15.54
N ASP A 231 -3.96 1.42 15.20
CA ASP A 231 -5.01 2.01 16.04
C ASP A 231 -6.41 1.46 15.78
N VAL A 232 -6.57 0.52 14.84
CA VAL A 232 -7.87 -0.05 14.48
C VAL A 232 -8.13 -1.32 15.28
N GLN A 233 -9.35 -1.42 15.83
CA GLN A 233 -9.79 -2.61 16.55
C GLN A 233 -9.71 -3.85 15.63
N PHE A 234 -9.34 -5.00 16.20
CA PHE A 234 -9.16 -6.28 15.49
C PHE A 234 -7.93 -6.40 14.59
N THR A 235 -7.05 -5.39 14.53
CA THR A 235 -5.66 -5.59 14.08
C THR A 235 -4.92 -6.45 15.10
N GLU A 236 -4.30 -7.54 14.66
CA GLU A 236 -3.56 -8.46 15.52
C GLU A 236 -2.04 -8.28 15.31
N PRO A 237 -1.32 -7.66 16.26
CA PRO A 237 0.14 -7.65 16.24
C PRO A 237 0.68 -9.03 16.66
N LEU A 238 1.62 -9.57 15.90
CA LEU A 238 2.35 -10.78 16.29
C LEU A 238 3.64 -10.39 17.04
N SER A 239 4.25 -11.38 17.70
CA SER A 239 5.55 -11.21 18.35
C SER A 239 6.59 -10.72 17.36
N GLY A 240 7.32 -9.68 17.75
CA GLY A 240 8.45 -9.16 16.98
C GLY A 240 9.75 -9.88 17.30
N GLU A 241 10.69 -9.83 16.37
CA GLU A 241 12.02 -10.42 16.50
C GLU A 241 13.07 -9.41 16.01
N THR A 242 14.28 -9.41 16.61
CA THR A 242 15.42 -8.66 16.09
C THR A 242 16.39 -9.63 15.44
N LEU A 243 16.64 -9.45 14.15
CA LEU A 243 17.63 -10.23 13.40
C LEU A 243 18.91 -9.41 13.25
N ILE A 244 20.06 -10.09 13.27
CA ILE A 244 21.37 -9.46 13.13
C ILE A 244 22.13 -10.15 12.00
N ALA A 245 22.68 -9.38 11.07
CA ALA A 245 23.60 -9.85 10.03
C ALA A 245 24.70 -8.81 9.82
N ASP A 246 25.95 -9.25 9.75
CA ASP A 246 27.15 -8.38 9.61
C ASP A 246 27.17 -7.20 10.60
N GLY A 247 26.77 -7.46 11.85
CA GLY A 247 26.68 -6.44 12.92
C GLY A 247 25.53 -5.43 12.76
N GLN A 248 24.72 -5.54 11.70
CA GLN A 248 23.56 -4.68 11.45
C GLN A 248 22.29 -5.34 11.98
N ARG A 249 21.52 -4.59 12.78
CA ARG A 249 20.22 -5.02 13.31
C ARG A 249 19.08 -4.71 12.35
N ALA A 250 18.09 -5.60 12.30
CA ALA A 250 16.79 -5.39 11.69
C ALA A 250 15.71 -5.77 12.70
N GLU A 251 14.78 -4.88 12.98
CA GLU A 251 13.63 -5.18 13.85
C GLU A 251 12.43 -5.58 12.99
N ILE A 252 11.92 -6.80 13.18
CA ILE A 252 10.83 -7.34 12.38
C ILE A 252 9.60 -7.45 13.27
N LYS A 253 8.45 -6.94 12.80
CA LYS A 253 7.16 -7.07 13.51
C LYS A 253 6.02 -7.35 12.53
N PRO A 254 5.40 -8.55 12.58
CA PRO A 254 4.22 -8.85 11.79
C PRO A 254 2.93 -8.29 12.39
N PHE A 255 1.97 -7.98 11.53
CA PHE A 255 0.62 -7.56 11.83
C PHE A 255 -0.35 -8.28 10.91
N ILE A 256 -1.51 -8.65 11.44
CA ILE A 256 -2.61 -9.22 10.68
C ILE A 256 -3.77 -8.23 10.73
N LEU A 257 -4.09 -7.66 9.58
CA LEU A 257 -5.15 -6.67 9.45
C LEU A 257 -6.54 -7.28 9.68
N PRO A 258 -7.52 -6.48 10.11
CA PRO A 258 -8.90 -6.92 10.20
C PRO A 258 -9.46 -7.31 8.83
N HIS A 259 -10.34 -8.30 8.82
CA HIS A 259 -11.15 -8.61 7.65
C HIS A 259 -12.08 -7.41 7.32
N HIS A 260 -12.41 -7.18 6.03
CA HIS A 260 -13.25 -6.04 5.62
C HIS A 260 -14.58 -5.99 6.37
N SER A 261 -15.18 -7.13 6.72
CA SER A 261 -16.43 -7.19 7.49
C SER A 261 -16.31 -6.73 8.96
N ARG A 262 -15.10 -6.40 9.42
CA ARG A 262 -14.82 -5.90 10.79
C ARG A 262 -14.52 -4.40 10.81
N ILE A 263 -14.51 -3.75 9.64
CA ILE A 263 -14.26 -2.32 9.47
C ILE A 263 -15.32 -1.74 8.53
N SER A 264 -15.50 -0.41 8.55
CA SER A 264 -16.46 0.21 7.63
C SER A 264 -15.97 0.16 6.17
N PRO A 265 -16.87 0.23 5.17
CA PRO A 265 -16.49 0.34 3.77
C PRO A 265 -15.54 1.52 3.49
N GLU A 266 -15.76 2.67 4.13
CA GLU A 266 -14.93 3.87 3.98
C GLU A 266 -13.52 3.66 4.57
N GLN A 267 -13.44 2.99 5.74
CA GLN A 267 -12.16 2.62 6.34
C GLN A 267 -11.41 1.63 5.45
N HIS A 268 -12.10 0.62 4.91
CA HIS A 268 -11.50 -0.35 4.00
C HIS A 268 -10.97 0.34 2.72
N GLN A 269 -11.74 1.23 2.12
CA GLN A 269 -11.35 1.98 0.93
C GLN A 269 -10.12 2.87 1.20
N THR A 270 -10.11 3.58 2.33
CA THR A 270 -8.99 4.45 2.72
C THR A 270 -7.73 3.64 3.01
N ALA A 271 -7.86 2.51 3.71
CA ALA A 271 -6.75 1.64 4.08
C ALA A 271 -6.23 0.76 2.93
N ALA A 272 -6.99 0.61 1.83
CA ALA A 272 -6.58 -0.16 0.67
C ALA A 272 -5.28 0.35 0.02
N GLY A 273 -4.99 1.65 0.14
CA GLY A 273 -3.78 2.26 -0.40
C GLY A 273 -3.81 2.46 -1.92
N PRO A 274 -2.77 3.08 -2.50
CA PRO A 274 -2.75 3.54 -3.89
C PRO A 274 -2.83 2.43 -4.94
N LYS A 275 -2.51 1.18 -4.58
CA LYS A 275 -2.56 0.02 -5.50
C LYS A 275 -3.61 -1.02 -5.10
N GLY A 276 -4.48 -0.68 -4.15
CA GLY A 276 -5.49 -1.59 -3.62
C GLY A 276 -4.96 -2.56 -2.57
N TRP A 277 -5.88 -3.11 -1.77
CA TRP A 277 -5.57 -3.82 -0.52
C TRP A 277 -4.64 -5.02 -0.70
N ASN A 278 -4.90 -5.84 -1.72
CA ASN A 278 -4.14 -7.05 -1.99
C ASN A 278 -2.70 -6.76 -2.44
N ALA A 279 -2.49 -5.65 -3.17
CA ALA A 279 -1.17 -5.25 -3.64
C ALA A 279 -0.23 -4.83 -2.50
N HIS A 280 -0.78 -4.53 -1.32
CA HIS A 280 -0.04 -4.06 -0.16
C HIS A 280 0.30 -5.17 0.85
N GLN A 281 0.11 -6.45 0.51
CA GLN A 281 0.57 -7.54 1.38
C GLN A 281 2.11 -7.69 1.41
N GLY A 282 2.61 -8.25 2.51
CA GLY A 282 4.01 -8.66 2.65
C GLY A 282 4.84 -7.70 3.51
N PHE A 283 6.13 -7.58 3.16
CA PHE A 283 7.11 -6.81 3.91
C PHE A 283 7.06 -5.32 3.60
N TYR A 284 7.25 -4.54 4.66
CA TYR A 284 7.35 -3.10 4.66
C TYR A 284 8.68 -2.71 5.26
N ILE A 285 9.58 -2.18 4.44
CA ILE A 285 10.94 -1.86 4.88
C ILE A 285 11.01 -0.37 5.19
N TYR A 286 11.37 -0.05 6.42
CA TYR A 286 11.62 1.30 6.89
C TYR A 286 13.11 1.50 7.10
N ARG A 287 13.59 2.68 6.74
CA ARG A 287 14.90 3.19 7.12
C ARG A 287 14.68 4.46 7.93
N ASN A 288 15.07 4.46 9.21
CA ASN A 288 14.89 5.62 10.08
C ASN A 288 13.46 6.23 10.01
N ARG A 289 12.41 5.39 10.08
CA ARG A 289 10.98 5.75 9.96
C ARG A 289 10.49 6.11 8.54
N ARG A 290 11.36 6.29 7.56
CA ARG A 290 11.00 6.49 6.14
C ARG A 290 10.67 5.14 5.50
N LEU A 291 9.45 4.98 5.00
CA LEU A 291 9.03 3.75 4.32
C LEU A 291 9.67 3.67 2.92
N LEU A 292 10.48 2.65 2.66
CA LEU A 292 11.15 2.43 1.36
C LEU A 292 10.37 1.47 0.47
N VAL A 293 9.90 0.36 1.04
CA VAL A 293 9.17 -0.70 0.32
C VAL A 293 7.81 -0.86 0.96
N ALA A 294 6.73 -0.69 0.18
CA ALA A 294 5.34 -0.67 0.68
C ALA A 294 4.56 -1.95 0.31
N GLY A 295 4.97 -3.10 0.85
CA GLY A 295 4.33 -4.39 0.61
C GLY A 295 4.94 -5.15 -0.56
N ASP A 296 5.94 -5.98 -0.26
CA ASP A 296 6.59 -6.89 -1.21
C ASP A 296 7.03 -8.19 -0.52
N TRP A 297 7.24 -9.27 -1.28
CA TRP A 297 7.74 -10.54 -0.73
C TRP A 297 9.25 -10.75 -0.96
N LEU A 298 9.96 -9.70 -1.36
CA LEU A 298 11.42 -9.56 -1.42
C LEU A 298 12.12 -10.62 -2.27
N GLY A 299 11.42 -11.18 -3.26
CA GLY A 299 11.94 -12.28 -4.08
C GLY A 299 12.23 -13.56 -3.29
N LEU A 300 11.48 -13.83 -2.21
CA LEU A 300 11.60 -15.02 -1.37
C LEU A 300 10.75 -16.21 -1.89
N GLY A 301 10.40 -16.23 -3.18
CA GLY A 301 9.58 -17.31 -3.78
C GLY A 301 8.11 -17.27 -3.36
N MET A 302 7.61 -16.10 -2.96
CA MET A 302 6.29 -15.87 -2.41
C MET A 302 5.52 -14.89 -3.31
N GLN A 303 4.29 -15.23 -3.70
CA GLN A 303 3.46 -14.41 -4.60
C GLN A 303 2.35 -13.67 -3.85
N LYS A 304 1.88 -12.55 -4.38
CA LYS A 304 0.73 -11.86 -3.79
C LYS A 304 -0.54 -12.65 -4.10
N GLU A 305 -1.16 -13.19 -3.05
CA GLU A 305 -2.32 -14.05 -3.16
C GLU A 305 -3.42 -13.57 -2.21
N GLU A 306 -4.68 -13.73 -2.64
CA GLU A 306 -5.85 -13.15 -1.99
C GLU A 306 -6.01 -13.58 -0.52
N HIS A 307 -5.77 -14.86 -0.24
CA HIS A 307 -5.91 -15.44 1.10
C HIS A 307 -4.81 -14.98 2.09
N PHE A 308 -3.82 -14.23 1.63
CA PHE A 308 -2.77 -13.62 2.44
C PHE A 308 -2.89 -12.08 2.50
N LYS A 309 -3.94 -11.49 1.92
CA LYS A 309 -4.10 -10.03 1.78
C LYS A 309 -4.11 -9.25 3.09
N LEU A 310 -4.30 -9.92 4.24
CA LEU A 310 -4.27 -9.32 5.58
C LEU A 310 -2.88 -9.27 6.21
N ALA A 311 -1.89 -9.98 5.66
CA ALA A 311 -0.55 -10.03 6.25
C ALA A 311 0.25 -8.75 5.92
N ARG A 312 0.81 -8.12 6.96
CA ARG A 312 1.74 -6.99 6.87
C ARG A 312 2.93 -7.28 7.77
N ILE A 313 4.15 -7.05 7.32
CA ILE A 313 5.36 -7.33 8.10
C ILE A 313 6.29 -6.14 8.08
N ARG A 314 6.41 -5.44 9.21
CA ARG A 314 7.31 -4.31 9.35
C ARG A 314 8.74 -4.80 9.50
N ILE A 315 9.68 -4.14 8.82
CA ILE A 315 11.12 -4.26 9.03
C ILE A 315 11.67 -2.85 9.25
N ASP A 316 12.20 -2.58 10.43
CA ASP A 316 12.87 -1.33 10.77
C ASP A 316 14.39 -1.51 10.68
N LEU A 317 15.03 -0.69 9.84
CA LEU A 317 16.46 -0.69 9.58
C LEU A 317 17.10 0.65 9.99
N PRO A 318 18.32 0.62 10.57
CA PRO A 318 19.17 1.81 10.67
C PRO A 318 19.75 2.17 9.30
N ASN A 319 20.20 3.41 9.12
CA ASN A 319 20.87 3.84 7.88
C ASN A 319 22.19 3.12 7.59
N SER A 320 22.86 2.55 8.61
CA SER A 320 24.06 1.75 8.46
C SER A 320 23.82 0.42 7.74
N ALA A 321 22.57 -0.06 7.68
CA ALA A 321 22.20 -1.31 7.02
C ALA A 321 22.00 -1.19 5.50
N ASP A 322 22.05 0.02 4.94
CA ASP A 322 21.75 0.31 3.53
C ASP A 322 22.55 -0.55 2.53
N LEU A 323 23.84 -0.78 2.79
CA LEU A 323 24.71 -1.55 1.89
C LEU A 323 24.34 -3.02 1.93
N LEU A 324 24.15 -3.56 3.15
CA LEU A 324 23.79 -4.95 3.39
C LEU A 324 22.43 -5.30 2.75
N TRP A 325 21.49 -4.36 2.78
CA TRP A 325 20.15 -4.49 2.20
C TRP A 325 20.04 -4.04 0.73
N GLN A 326 21.18 -3.69 0.09
CA GLN A 326 21.27 -3.26 -1.30
C GLN A 326 20.20 -2.22 -1.67
N ILE A 327 20.01 -1.21 -0.81
CA ILE A 327 18.99 -0.18 -1.02
C ILE A 327 19.41 0.67 -2.23
N ASP A 328 18.51 0.77 -3.22
CA ASP A 328 18.79 1.50 -4.45
C ASP A 328 18.78 3.03 -4.23
N VAL A 329 19.36 3.78 -5.18
CA VAL A 329 19.45 5.25 -5.11
C VAL A 329 18.07 5.91 -4.99
N LYS A 330 17.06 5.31 -5.62
CA LYS A 330 15.66 5.75 -5.58
C LYS A 330 14.93 5.37 -4.30
N LYS A 331 15.56 4.59 -3.40
CA LYS A 331 14.97 4.14 -2.13
C LYS A 331 13.63 3.42 -2.31
N SER A 332 13.48 2.73 -3.44
CA SER A 332 12.24 2.08 -3.89
C SER A 332 12.34 0.56 -3.82
N ARG A 333 13.56 0.03 -3.71
CA ARG A 333 13.86 -1.40 -3.66
C ARG A 333 14.88 -1.69 -2.57
N ALA A 334 14.69 -2.80 -1.89
CA ALA A 334 15.64 -3.37 -0.95
C ALA A 334 15.67 -4.88 -1.12
N ARG A 335 16.85 -5.48 -0.99
CA ARG A 335 17.06 -6.92 -1.10
C ARG A 335 17.64 -7.44 0.21
N PRO A 336 16.97 -8.41 0.87
CA PRO A 336 17.47 -8.94 2.13
C PRO A 336 18.80 -9.68 1.91
N PRO A 337 19.77 -9.54 2.83
CA PRO A 337 21.02 -10.30 2.78
C PRO A 337 20.77 -11.80 2.89
N ALA A 338 21.64 -12.60 2.30
CA ALA A 338 21.49 -14.06 2.23
C ALA A 338 21.26 -14.70 3.62
N ALA A 339 22.02 -14.23 4.62
CA ALA A 339 21.94 -14.71 6.00
C ALA A 339 20.54 -14.57 6.62
N LEU A 340 19.75 -13.55 6.24
CA LEU A 340 18.43 -13.29 6.82
C LEU A 340 17.28 -13.95 6.04
N ARG A 341 17.53 -14.52 4.85
CA ARG A 341 16.46 -15.00 3.97
C ARG A 341 15.63 -16.12 4.60
N GLN A 342 16.26 -17.05 5.32
CA GLN A 342 15.54 -18.17 5.96
C GLN A 342 14.64 -17.70 7.11
N ASP A 343 15.12 -16.80 7.96
CA ASP A 343 14.32 -16.23 9.05
C ASP A 343 13.17 -15.38 8.53
N LEU A 344 13.42 -14.53 7.54
CA LEU A 344 12.34 -13.75 6.90
C LEU A 344 11.30 -14.68 6.27
N LEU A 345 11.72 -15.76 5.62
CA LEU A 345 10.79 -16.75 5.06
C LEU A 345 9.96 -17.44 6.16
N ARG A 346 10.57 -17.80 7.29
CA ARG A 346 9.88 -18.38 8.46
C ARG A 346 8.82 -17.42 9.00
N ILE A 347 9.19 -16.16 9.24
CA ILE A 347 8.29 -15.12 9.74
C ILE A 347 7.14 -14.86 8.75
N ALA A 348 7.45 -14.76 7.45
CA ALA A 348 6.45 -14.59 6.41
C ALA A 348 5.45 -15.74 6.34
N ARG A 349 5.92 -16.99 6.44
CA ARG A 349 5.05 -18.17 6.49
C ARG A 349 4.14 -18.14 7.72
N ALA A 350 4.65 -17.77 8.88
CA ALA A 350 3.85 -17.63 10.10
C ALA A 350 2.74 -16.57 9.92
N ALA A 351 3.09 -15.38 9.41
CA ALA A 351 2.13 -14.32 9.14
C ALA A 351 1.06 -14.72 8.10
N ARG A 352 1.47 -15.36 7.00
CA ARG A 352 0.57 -15.91 5.97
C ARG A 352 -0.38 -16.97 6.51
N ASN A 353 0.14 -17.90 7.32
CA ASN A 353 -0.66 -18.93 7.96
C ASN A 353 -1.70 -18.31 8.90
N ARG A 354 -1.32 -17.28 9.67
CA ARG A 354 -2.27 -16.57 10.54
C ARG A 354 -3.31 -15.79 9.73
N ALA A 355 -2.91 -15.04 8.71
CA ALA A 355 -3.83 -14.31 7.82
C ALA A 355 -4.84 -15.25 7.16
N SER A 356 -4.37 -16.35 6.55
CA SER A 356 -5.26 -17.35 5.93
C SER A 356 -6.14 -18.07 6.95
N SER A 357 -5.70 -18.20 8.20
CA SER A 357 -6.51 -18.78 9.27
C SER A 357 -7.75 -17.95 9.57
N ILE A 358 -7.76 -16.63 9.35
CA ILE A 358 -8.96 -15.80 9.57
C ILE A 358 -10.07 -16.21 8.59
N TYR A 359 -9.71 -16.46 7.33
CA TYR A 359 -10.62 -16.96 6.31
C TYR A 359 -11.04 -18.42 6.59
N ARG A 360 -10.10 -19.28 7.00
CA ARG A 360 -10.38 -20.69 7.32
C ARG A 360 -11.17 -20.87 8.61
N HIS A 361 -10.96 -20.03 9.63
CA HIS A 361 -11.62 -20.09 10.92
C HIS A 361 -13.09 -19.71 10.79
N ARG A 362 -13.45 -18.84 9.84
CA ARG A 362 -14.87 -18.68 9.46
C ARG A 362 -15.46 -19.99 8.95
N GLY A 363 -14.84 -20.64 7.96
CA GLY A 363 -15.31 -21.96 7.48
C GLY A 363 -15.28 -23.07 8.54
N LYS A 364 -14.31 -23.05 9.46
CA LYS A 364 -14.15 -24.07 10.52
C LYS A 364 -14.96 -23.84 11.79
N VAL A 365 -15.23 -22.60 12.20
CA VAL A 365 -16.14 -22.30 13.32
C VAL A 365 -17.53 -22.76 12.96
N ILE A 366 -17.93 -22.53 11.71
CA ILE A 366 -19.14 -23.10 11.15
C ILE A 366 -19.05 -24.64 11.25
N GLN A 367 -17.97 -25.29 10.79
CA GLN A 367 -17.85 -26.76 10.90
C GLN A 367 -17.85 -27.33 12.32
N ARG A 368 -17.23 -26.63 13.29
CA ARG A 368 -17.05 -27.13 14.66
C ARG A 368 -18.20 -26.80 15.59
N GLN A 369 -18.91 -25.70 15.40
CA GLN A 369 -20.14 -25.44 16.15
C GLN A 369 -21.24 -26.43 15.76
N LEU A 370 -21.23 -26.88 14.51
CA LEU A 370 -22.23 -27.80 14.01
C LEU A 370 -22.07 -29.22 14.48
N GLY A 371 -20.86 -29.74 14.69
CA GLY A 371 -20.59 -31.11 15.19
C GLY A 371 -21.17 -32.25 14.32
N ASP A 372 -22.01 -31.91 13.36
CA ASP A 372 -22.94 -32.80 12.69
C ASP A 372 -22.56 -32.82 11.22
N LYS A 373 -22.26 -34.01 10.71
CA LYS A 373 -21.94 -34.20 9.28
C LYS A 373 -23.09 -33.76 8.39
N GLU A 374 -24.30 -33.66 8.94
CA GLU A 374 -25.53 -33.24 8.27
C GLU A 374 -25.57 -31.73 7.94
N ALA A 375 -24.65 -30.94 8.46
CA ALA A 375 -24.73 -29.49 8.46
C ALA A 375 -24.22 -28.76 7.21
N PHE A 376 -23.54 -29.46 6.32
CA PHE A 376 -23.02 -28.86 5.08
C PHE A 376 -23.61 -29.58 3.88
N LEU A 377 -24.09 -28.80 2.92
CA LEU A 377 -24.51 -29.35 1.64
C LEU A 377 -23.33 -29.88 0.81
N TRP A 378 -22.14 -29.30 0.99
CA TRP A 378 -20.94 -29.63 0.21
C TRP A 378 -19.85 -30.30 1.06
N THR A 379 -19.27 -31.37 0.53
CA THR A 379 -18.15 -32.11 1.10
C THR A 379 -16.93 -31.98 0.19
N HIS A 380 -15.81 -31.50 0.74
CA HIS A 380 -14.52 -31.45 0.04
C HIS A 380 -13.80 -32.81 0.12
N LEU A 381 -13.31 -33.28 -1.01
CA LEU A 381 -12.58 -34.54 -1.15
C LEU A 381 -11.28 -34.29 -1.90
N THR A 382 -10.19 -34.88 -1.42
CA THR A 382 -8.90 -34.86 -2.13
C THR A 382 -8.61 -36.23 -2.69
N LYS A 383 -8.42 -36.36 -4.01
CA LYS A 383 -8.06 -37.61 -4.69
C LYS A 383 -6.95 -37.35 -5.69
N HIS A 384 -5.83 -38.08 -5.56
CA HIS A 384 -4.63 -37.92 -6.40
C HIS A 384 -4.13 -36.47 -6.52
N GLY A 385 -4.12 -35.73 -5.40
CA GLY A 385 -3.70 -34.32 -5.36
C GLY A 385 -4.69 -33.34 -5.99
N LYS A 386 -5.85 -33.80 -6.50
CA LYS A 386 -6.92 -32.97 -7.03
C LYS A 386 -8.05 -32.82 -6.02
N SER A 387 -8.60 -31.61 -5.93
CA SER A 387 -9.77 -31.31 -5.09
C SER A 387 -11.07 -31.56 -5.86
N PHE A 388 -12.02 -32.21 -5.20
CA PHE A 388 -13.37 -32.46 -5.69
C PHE A 388 -14.37 -31.99 -4.64
N TYR A 389 -15.54 -31.53 -5.07
CA TYR A 389 -16.64 -31.18 -4.17
C TYR A 389 -17.82 -32.08 -4.50
N LYS A 390 -18.41 -32.69 -3.46
CA LYS A 390 -19.58 -33.56 -3.60
C LYS A 390 -20.74 -33.03 -2.78
N ILE A 391 -21.96 -33.23 -3.26
CA ILE A 391 -23.14 -32.98 -2.47
C ILE A 391 -23.21 -34.04 -1.37
N ASN A 392 -23.35 -33.58 -0.15
CA ASN A 392 -23.48 -34.41 1.04
C ASN A 392 -24.82 -35.15 1.03
N ARG A 393 -24.75 -36.48 1.04
CA ARG A 393 -25.96 -37.33 0.96
C ARG A 393 -26.63 -37.53 2.30
N ASP A 394 -25.93 -37.20 3.38
CA ASP A 394 -26.45 -37.22 4.74
C ASP A 394 -27.15 -35.90 5.10
N HIS A 395 -27.05 -34.86 4.25
CA HIS A 395 -27.75 -33.60 4.49
C HIS A 395 -29.29 -33.82 4.53
N PRO A 396 -30.03 -33.28 5.51
CA PRO A 396 -31.43 -33.66 5.76
C PRO A 396 -32.33 -33.52 4.54
N LEU A 397 -32.23 -32.39 3.83
CA LEU A 397 -33.01 -32.14 2.62
C LEU A 397 -32.61 -33.04 1.45
N VAL A 398 -31.32 -33.37 1.30
CA VAL A 398 -30.85 -34.25 0.23
C VAL A 398 -31.36 -35.66 0.46
N ARG A 399 -31.29 -36.12 1.71
CA ARG A 399 -31.80 -37.42 2.14
C ARG A 399 -33.31 -37.54 1.91
N LYS A 400 -34.10 -36.55 2.36
CA LYS A 400 -35.56 -36.50 2.15
C LYS A 400 -35.92 -36.63 0.67
N VAL A 401 -35.24 -35.88 -0.21
CA VAL A 401 -35.49 -35.93 -1.66
C VAL A 401 -35.11 -37.28 -2.26
N LEU A 402 -34.02 -37.90 -1.83
CA LEU A 402 -33.62 -39.23 -2.29
C LEU A 402 -34.55 -40.34 -1.80
N GLU A 403 -35.08 -40.23 -0.57
CA GLU A 403 -35.97 -41.21 0.02
C GLU A 403 -37.40 -41.12 -0.54
N ALA A 404 -37.85 -39.92 -0.91
CA ALA A 404 -39.17 -39.70 -1.52
C ALA A 404 -39.26 -40.12 -3.01
N ALA A 405 -38.12 -40.39 -3.67
CA ALA A 405 -38.10 -40.76 -5.08
C ALA A 405 -38.20 -42.27 -5.29
N ASP A 406 -39.16 -42.70 -6.11
CA ASP A 406 -39.33 -44.10 -6.51
C ASP A 406 -38.10 -44.63 -7.28
N ASP A 407 -37.58 -43.82 -8.21
CA ASP A 407 -36.30 -44.07 -8.89
C ASP A 407 -35.28 -42.99 -8.52
N ARG A 408 -34.19 -43.41 -7.88
CA ARG A 408 -33.09 -42.54 -7.43
C ARG A 408 -32.06 -42.27 -8.53
N ALA A 409 -32.08 -42.99 -9.65
CA ALA A 409 -31.07 -42.87 -10.69
C ALA A 409 -31.03 -41.47 -11.34
N PRO A 410 -32.15 -40.82 -11.69
CA PRO A 410 -32.15 -39.47 -12.25
C PRO A 410 -31.57 -38.43 -11.29
N LEU A 411 -31.96 -38.50 -10.00
CA LEU A 411 -31.43 -37.61 -8.96
C LEU A 411 -29.92 -37.78 -8.79
N ARG A 412 -29.43 -39.03 -8.72
CA ARG A 412 -27.98 -39.31 -8.64
C ARG A 412 -27.23 -38.78 -9.85
N ALA A 413 -27.80 -38.91 -11.06
CA ALA A 413 -27.23 -38.37 -12.27
C ALA A 413 -27.15 -36.83 -12.25
N LEU A 414 -28.24 -36.15 -11.84
CA LEU A 414 -28.26 -34.70 -11.68
C LEU A 414 -27.20 -34.22 -10.69
N PHE A 415 -27.14 -34.83 -9.51
CA PHE A 415 -26.14 -34.46 -8.52
C PHE A 415 -24.72 -34.70 -9.03
N SER A 416 -24.45 -35.82 -9.72
CA SER A 416 -23.16 -36.07 -10.36
C SER A 416 -22.80 -35.01 -11.40
N LEU A 417 -23.78 -34.55 -12.19
CA LEU A 417 -23.58 -33.49 -13.18
C LEU A 417 -23.19 -32.17 -12.50
N ILE A 418 -23.91 -31.77 -11.44
CA ILE A 418 -23.60 -30.56 -10.67
C ILE A 418 -22.20 -30.65 -10.04
N GLU A 419 -21.86 -31.79 -9.41
CA GLU A 419 -20.58 -32.03 -8.75
C GLU A 419 -19.39 -32.00 -9.74
N GLN A 420 -19.58 -32.49 -10.96
CA GLN A 420 -18.52 -32.58 -11.97
C GLN A 420 -18.38 -31.35 -12.86
N THR A 421 -19.38 -30.45 -12.88
CA THR A 421 -19.40 -29.27 -13.76
C THR A 421 -19.22 -27.94 -13.02
N ILE A 422 -18.80 -27.97 -11.75
CA ILE A 422 -18.46 -26.74 -11.01
C ILE A 422 -17.44 -25.92 -11.82
N PRO A 423 -17.76 -24.67 -12.21
CA PRO A 423 -16.92 -23.88 -13.11
C PRO A 423 -15.75 -23.23 -12.37
N ALA A 424 -14.92 -24.04 -11.70
CA ALA A 424 -13.82 -23.58 -10.87
C ALA A 424 -12.83 -22.63 -11.58
N PRO A 425 -12.43 -22.87 -12.85
CA PRO A 425 -11.56 -21.93 -13.56
C PRO A 425 -12.17 -20.54 -13.70
N LEU A 426 -13.47 -20.46 -14.04
CA LEU A 426 -14.18 -19.19 -14.19
C LEU A 426 -14.33 -18.47 -12.85
N ILE A 427 -14.64 -19.21 -11.78
CA ILE A 427 -14.72 -18.66 -10.42
C ILE A 427 -13.36 -18.02 -10.03
N VAL A 428 -12.25 -18.68 -10.33
CA VAL A 428 -10.91 -18.17 -10.04
C VAL A 428 -10.58 -16.92 -10.88
N ILE A 429 -10.91 -16.91 -12.17
CA ILE A 429 -10.70 -15.76 -13.06
C ILE A 429 -11.50 -14.55 -12.56
N ASN A 430 -12.80 -14.71 -12.33
CA ASN A 430 -13.66 -13.63 -11.87
C ASN A 430 -13.22 -13.10 -10.50
N ASN A 431 -12.73 -13.97 -9.61
CA ASN A 431 -12.20 -13.54 -8.31
C ASN A 431 -10.90 -12.75 -8.44
N ALA A 432 -10.10 -13.04 -9.47
CA ALA A 432 -8.86 -12.33 -9.74
C ALA A 432 -9.11 -10.96 -10.40
N GLU A 433 -10.09 -10.87 -11.30
CA GLU A 433 -10.44 -9.63 -12.02
C GLU A 433 -11.22 -8.65 -11.15
N THR A 434 -12.22 -9.14 -10.41
CA THR A 434 -13.05 -8.34 -9.51
C THR A 434 -13.11 -8.97 -8.12
N PRO A 435 -12.05 -8.78 -7.31
CA PRO A 435 -12.03 -9.25 -5.93
C PRO A 435 -13.22 -8.65 -5.15
N ASP A 436 -13.88 -9.47 -4.33
CA ASP A 436 -15.03 -9.10 -3.51
C ASP A 436 -16.36 -8.85 -4.28
N ALA A 437 -16.45 -9.11 -5.59
CA ALA A 437 -17.69 -9.00 -6.38
C ALA A 437 -18.60 -10.25 -6.35
N PHE A 438 -18.17 -11.34 -5.70
CA PHE A 438 -19.03 -12.52 -5.55
C PHE A 438 -20.14 -12.25 -4.55
N GLY A 439 -21.38 -12.42 -5.01
CA GLY A 439 -22.54 -12.39 -4.12
C GLY A 439 -22.48 -13.47 -3.05
N GLN A 440 -22.98 -13.15 -1.86
CA GLN A 440 -23.15 -14.12 -0.79
C GLN A 440 -24.35 -15.05 -1.11
N PRO A 441 -24.38 -16.29 -0.58
CA PRO A 441 -25.55 -17.16 -0.71
C PRO A 441 -26.81 -16.45 -0.24
N PHE A 442 -27.85 -16.42 -1.09
CA PHE A 442 -29.12 -15.74 -0.83
C PHE A 442 -29.03 -14.20 -0.64
N GLU A 443 -27.96 -13.54 -1.11
CA GLU A 443 -27.88 -12.08 -1.11
C GLU A 443 -29.05 -11.47 -1.91
N GLY A 444 -29.86 -10.63 -1.25
CA GLY A 444 -31.06 -10.04 -1.83
C GLY A 444 -32.24 -11.01 -2.05
N ALA A 445 -32.15 -12.26 -1.58
CA ALA A 445 -33.10 -13.34 -1.84
C ALA A 445 -33.65 -13.96 -0.52
N GLU A 446 -34.17 -13.12 0.37
CA GLU A 446 -34.64 -13.53 1.70
C GLU A 446 -35.84 -14.50 1.64
N ALA A 447 -36.71 -14.36 0.64
CA ALA A 447 -37.86 -15.25 0.47
C ALA A 447 -37.43 -16.67 0.09
N GLU A 448 -36.43 -16.80 -0.77
CA GLU A 448 -35.82 -18.06 -1.17
C GLU A 448 -35.06 -18.71 0.00
N LEU A 449 -34.34 -17.89 0.78
CA LEU A 449 -33.66 -18.35 2.01
C LEU A 449 -34.67 -18.97 2.97
N ARG A 450 -35.81 -18.29 3.19
CA ARG A 450 -36.87 -18.77 4.06
C ARG A 450 -37.48 -20.09 3.59
N LYS A 451 -37.74 -20.24 2.29
CA LYS A 451 -38.23 -21.50 1.70
C LYS A 451 -37.22 -22.64 1.89
N ALA A 452 -35.93 -22.36 1.70
CA ALA A 452 -34.88 -23.34 1.93
C ALA A 452 -34.80 -23.74 3.41
N MET A 453 -34.91 -22.79 4.34
CA MET A 453 -34.95 -23.06 5.77
C MET A 453 -36.13 -23.95 6.16
N GLU A 454 -37.33 -23.64 5.67
CA GLU A 454 -38.55 -24.42 5.93
C GLU A 454 -38.41 -25.86 5.43
N ALA A 455 -37.92 -26.03 4.19
CA ALA A 455 -37.70 -27.36 3.61
C ALA A 455 -36.68 -28.20 4.40
N VAL A 456 -35.60 -27.57 4.91
CA VAL A 456 -34.60 -28.24 5.73
C VAL A 456 -35.14 -28.55 7.14
N PHE A 457 -35.88 -27.62 7.74
CA PHE A 457 -36.53 -27.82 9.04
C PHE A 457 -37.48 -29.02 9.00
N ASP A 458 -38.39 -29.04 8.02
CA ASP A 458 -39.37 -30.11 7.86
C ASP A 458 -38.68 -31.44 7.58
N ALA A 459 -37.59 -31.44 6.79
CA ALA A 459 -36.81 -32.65 6.56
C ALA A 459 -36.20 -33.24 7.84
N MET A 460 -35.75 -32.40 8.77
CA MET A 460 -35.25 -32.87 10.06
C MET A 460 -36.37 -33.41 10.96
N VAL A 461 -37.51 -32.71 11.01
CA VAL A 461 -38.66 -33.11 11.84
C VAL A 461 -39.28 -34.41 11.32
N ASP A 462 -39.46 -34.55 10.01
CA ASP A 462 -39.99 -35.77 9.38
C ASP A 462 -39.07 -36.99 9.61
N ALA A 463 -37.76 -36.76 9.70
CA ALA A 463 -36.78 -37.78 10.06
C ALA A 463 -36.78 -38.14 11.56
N GLY A 464 -37.67 -37.55 12.36
CA GLY A 464 -37.86 -37.85 13.78
C GLY A 464 -37.01 -37.01 14.74
N ARG A 465 -36.32 -35.96 14.27
CA ARG A 465 -35.57 -35.03 15.14
C ARG A 465 -36.55 -34.12 15.88
N ASP A 466 -36.28 -33.84 17.16
CA ASP A 466 -37.11 -32.93 17.94
C ASP A 466 -37.10 -31.51 17.34
N ARG A 467 -38.22 -30.77 17.45
CA ARG A 467 -38.35 -29.43 16.85
C ARG A 467 -37.34 -28.43 17.44
N VAL A 468 -37.01 -28.52 18.73
CA VAL A 468 -36.03 -27.66 19.38
C VAL A 468 -34.62 -28.01 18.91
N GLU A 469 -34.33 -29.29 18.72
CA GLU A 469 -33.05 -29.75 18.16
C GLU A 469 -32.89 -29.35 16.69
N ALA A 470 -33.94 -29.50 15.86
CA ALA A 470 -33.97 -29.05 14.48
C ALA A 470 -33.77 -27.52 14.37
N ALA A 471 -34.38 -26.76 15.28
CA ALA A 471 -34.20 -25.31 15.38
C ALA A 471 -32.74 -24.92 15.70
N ARG A 472 -32.12 -25.61 16.68
CA ARG A 472 -30.72 -25.40 17.03
C ARG A 472 -29.78 -25.77 15.88
N ALA A 473 -30.09 -26.85 15.16
CA ALA A 473 -29.31 -27.25 13.98
C ALA A 473 -29.36 -26.18 12.89
N LEU A 474 -30.53 -25.60 12.59
CA LEU A 474 -30.65 -24.50 11.61
C LEU A 474 -29.81 -23.28 11.96
N LEU A 475 -29.81 -22.85 13.22
CA LEU A 475 -29.02 -21.68 13.68
C LEU A 475 -27.53 -21.83 13.42
N LEU A 476 -27.06 -23.07 13.34
CA LEU A 476 -25.65 -23.39 13.17
C LEU A 476 -25.33 -23.76 11.72
N MET A 477 -26.34 -24.12 10.91
CA MET A 477 -26.20 -24.67 9.56
C MET A 477 -25.93 -23.61 8.50
N GLU A 478 -24.97 -23.85 7.61
CA GLU A 478 -24.75 -23.00 6.42
C GLU A 478 -25.86 -23.26 5.39
N PRO A 479 -26.39 -22.22 4.72
CA PRO A 479 -26.00 -20.81 4.83
C PRO A 479 -26.77 -20.02 5.91
N PHE A 480 -27.71 -20.65 6.63
CA PHE A 480 -28.66 -20.00 7.53
C PHE A 480 -28.01 -19.27 8.70
N ASN A 481 -26.90 -19.80 9.22
CA ASN A 481 -26.13 -19.20 10.31
C ASN A 481 -25.56 -17.80 10.00
N ASN A 482 -25.46 -17.43 8.72
CA ASN A 482 -25.06 -16.08 8.31
C ASN A 482 -26.23 -15.07 8.37
N HIS A 483 -27.45 -15.53 8.67
CA HIS A 483 -28.67 -14.72 8.74
C HIS A 483 -29.42 -14.95 10.08
N PRO A 484 -28.79 -14.70 11.24
CA PRO A 484 -29.35 -15.06 12.55
C PRO A 484 -30.72 -14.42 12.83
N ASP A 485 -30.96 -13.20 12.34
CA ASP A 485 -32.23 -12.50 12.52
C ASP A 485 -33.38 -13.21 11.77
N VAL A 486 -33.14 -13.63 10.53
CA VAL A 486 -34.11 -14.37 9.71
C VAL A 486 -34.40 -15.74 10.31
N VAL A 487 -33.36 -16.44 10.80
CA VAL A 487 -33.53 -17.71 11.51
C VAL A 487 -34.35 -17.52 12.78
N THR A 488 -34.07 -16.49 13.58
CA THR A 488 -34.81 -16.21 14.82
C THR A 488 -36.29 -15.93 14.54
N ALA A 489 -36.60 -15.06 13.58
CA ALA A 489 -37.98 -14.75 13.18
C ALA A 489 -38.74 -15.99 12.66
N PHE A 490 -38.05 -16.86 11.91
CA PHE A 490 -38.61 -18.14 11.46
C PHE A 490 -38.94 -19.07 12.64
N LEU A 491 -38.02 -19.22 13.59
CA LEU A 491 -38.21 -20.09 14.76
C LEU A 491 -39.32 -19.61 15.69
N GLU A 492 -39.49 -18.29 15.87
CA GLU A 492 -40.62 -17.72 16.62
C GLU A 492 -41.97 -18.06 15.97
N GLU A 493 -42.05 -17.99 14.64
CA GLU A 493 -43.27 -18.35 13.91
C GLU A 493 -43.59 -19.85 14.05
N VAL A 494 -42.57 -20.70 13.94
CA VAL A 494 -42.68 -22.15 14.12
C VAL A 494 -43.16 -22.49 15.54
N ALA A 495 -42.62 -21.83 16.55
CA ALA A 495 -43.05 -21.99 17.95
C ALA A 495 -44.51 -21.55 18.14
N ARG A 496 -44.91 -20.41 17.55
CA ARG A 496 -46.30 -19.91 17.61
C ARG A 496 -47.29 -20.86 16.94
N LYS A 497 -46.91 -21.55 15.86
CA LYS A 497 -47.74 -22.57 15.19
C LYS A 497 -47.83 -23.87 15.99
N ALA A 498 -46.85 -24.17 16.84
CA ALA A 498 -46.80 -25.39 17.64
C ALA A 498 -47.55 -25.29 18.99
N SER A 499 -47.81 -24.08 19.51
CA SER A 499 -48.69 -23.89 20.67
C SER A 499 -50.16 -23.87 20.22
N PRO A 500 -50.98 -24.89 20.55
CA PRO A 500 -52.42 -24.76 20.35
C PRO A 500 -52.89 -23.63 21.27
N LYS A 501 -53.74 -22.74 20.77
CA LYS A 501 -54.51 -21.83 21.63
C LYS A 501 -55.18 -22.69 22.71
N ALA A 502 -54.71 -22.57 23.95
CA ALA A 502 -55.49 -22.97 25.12
C ALA A 502 -56.76 -22.11 25.07
N LYS A 503 -57.87 -22.75 24.70
CA LYS A 503 -59.21 -22.20 24.88
C LYS A 503 -59.73 -22.62 26.24
#